data_AF-A0A2D5YMH9-F1
#
_entry.id   AF-A0A2D5YMH9-F1
#
_cell.length_a   1.000
_cell.length_b   1.000
_cell.length_c   1.000
_cell.angle_alpha   90.00
_cell.angle_beta   90.00
_cell.angle_gamma   90.00
#
_symmetry.space_group_name_H-M   'P 1'
#
loop_
_entity.id
_entity.type
_entity.pdbx_description
1 polymer ?
#
loop_
_entity_poly.entity_id
_entity_poly.type
_entity_poly.pdbx_seq_one_letter_code
_entity_poly.pdbx_strand_id
1 'polypeptide(L)'
;MRNIFLFCLFLQSSVYARFLYATKPYVQMHQNKSRYSRVISNFECNQPFKMIKDHGEFFEVSYAAYKGFILRELVSSSKAKDCPQDKYSKFFEYLQLDISDMHYWGRVQDLYIYGEVNP
;
A
#
# COMPACT_ATOMS: atom_id res chain seq x y z
N MET A 1 15.06 25.31 -49.81
CA MET A 1 14.50 24.05 -49.26
C MET A 1 14.45 24.23 -47.74
N ARG A 2 13.45 24.92 -47.18
CA ARG A 2 12.09 24.49 -46.83
C ARG A 2 12.05 23.40 -45.74
N ASN A 3 11.93 23.87 -44.50
CA ASN A 3 11.12 23.34 -43.40
C ASN A 3 11.30 21.88 -42.99
N ILE A 4 12.18 21.60 -42.01
CA ILE A 4 12.00 20.51 -41.03
C ILE A 4 12.61 20.96 -39.70
N PHE A 5 12.01 21.96 -39.04
CA PHE A 5 12.47 22.44 -37.74
C PHE A 5 11.28 22.70 -36.82
N LEU A 6 10.37 21.73 -36.67
CA LEU A 6 9.22 21.84 -35.75
C LEU A 6 8.41 20.54 -35.72
N PHE A 7 8.91 19.48 -35.09
CA PHE A 7 8.02 18.39 -34.60
C PHE A 7 8.70 17.48 -33.55
N CYS A 8 9.45 18.05 -32.63
CA CYS A 8 9.71 17.39 -31.33
C CYS A 8 8.93 18.15 -30.26
N LEU A 9 7.61 18.22 -30.47
CA LEU A 9 6.68 18.48 -29.38
C LEU A 9 6.81 17.30 -28.43
N PHE A 10 7.50 17.56 -27.33
CA PHE A 10 7.55 16.76 -26.12
C PHE A 10 6.17 16.17 -25.84
N LEU A 11 5.98 14.90 -26.19
CA LEU A 11 5.02 14.02 -25.54
C LEU A 11 5.52 13.76 -24.11
N GLN A 12 5.55 14.80 -23.28
CA GLN A 12 5.52 14.61 -21.83
C GLN A 12 4.13 14.11 -21.49
N SER A 13 3.94 12.81 -21.67
CA SER A 13 2.86 12.10 -20.98
C SER A 13 3.13 12.31 -19.48
N SER A 14 2.37 13.21 -18.88
CA SER A 14 2.38 13.41 -17.43
C SER A 14 1.81 12.14 -16.81
N VAL A 15 2.70 11.18 -16.54
CA VAL A 15 2.35 10.01 -15.74
C VAL A 15 2.11 10.54 -14.33
N TYR A 16 0.85 10.90 -14.04
CA TYR A 16 0.44 11.32 -12.72
C TYR A 16 0.73 10.16 -11.75
N ALA A 17 1.69 10.35 -10.86
CA ALA A 17 2.00 9.36 -9.84
C ALA A 17 0.79 9.23 -8.92
N ARG A 18 0.10 8.09 -8.99
CA ARG A 18 -1.02 7.79 -8.10
C ARG A 18 -0.47 7.22 -6.81
N PHE A 19 -0.76 7.88 -5.70
CA PHE A 19 -0.41 7.41 -4.37
C PHE A 19 -1.54 6.63 -3.74
N LEU A 20 -1.17 5.63 -2.94
CA LEU A 20 -2.06 4.86 -2.07
C LEU A 20 -1.57 4.98 -0.63
N TYR A 21 -2.46 4.87 0.34
CA TYR A 21 -2.16 4.99 1.76
C TYR A 21 -2.66 3.75 2.49
N ALA A 22 -1.85 3.18 3.39
CA ALA A 22 -2.29 2.10 4.27
C ALA A 22 -3.50 2.54 5.11
N THR A 23 -4.56 1.73 5.17
CA THR A 23 -5.78 2.06 5.91
C THR A 23 -5.80 1.45 7.32
N LYS A 24 -4.93 0.48 7.59
CA LYS A 24 -4.83 -0.24 8.87
C LYS A 24 -3.37 -0.27 9.37
N PRO A 25 -3.15 -0.54 10.67
CA PRO A 25 -1.80 -0.75 11.20
C PRO A 25 -1.12 -1.98 10.59
N TYR A 26 0.18 -1.97 10.40
CA TYR A 26 0.97 -3.15 10.00
C TYR A 26 0.54 -3.82 8.68
N VAL A 27 0.02 -3.04 7.72
CA VAL A 27 -0.28 -3.54 6.37
C VAL A 27 0.97 -4.15 5.75
N GLN A 28 0.82 -5.30 5.08
CA GLN A 28 1.94 -6.05 4.54
C GLN A 28 2.11 -5.83 3.03
N MET A 29 3.37 -5.70 2.61
CA MET A 29 3.75 -5.80 1.21
C MET A 29 4.35 -7.17 0.94
N HIS A 30 3.86 -7.82 -0.09
CA HIS A 30 4.21 -9.17 -0.47
C HIS A 30 5.10 -9.22 -1.70
N GLN A 31 5.88 -10.29 -1.80
CA GLN A 31 6.71 -10.57 -2.97
C GLN A 31 5.88 -10.94 -4.22
N ASN A 32 4.73 -11.60 -4.04
CA ASN A 32 3.86 -12.04 -5.14
C ASN A 32 2.41 -11.59 -4.90
N LYS A 33 1.55 -11.68 -5.92
CA LYS A 33 0.11 -11.42 -5.84
C LYS A 33 -0.64 -12.54 -5.10
N SER A 34 -0.30 -12.74 -3.84
CA SER A 34 -0.90 -13.78 -3.00
C SER A 34 -0.76 -13.41 -1.53
N ARG A 35 -1.87 -13.57 -0.78
CA ARG A 35 -1.97 -13.42 0.68
C ARG A 35 -1.02 -14.35 1.44
N TYR A 36 -0.59 -15.44 0.81
CA TYR A 36 0.29 -16.45 1.41
C TYR A 36 1.76 -16.27 1.01
N SER A 37 2.06 -15.32 0.13
CA SER A 37 3.43 -15.13 -0.32
C SER A 37 4.29 -14.40 0.72
N ARG A 38 5.60 -14.58 0.59
CA ARG A 38 6.60 -13.98 1.48
C ARG A 38 6.36 -12.47 1.62
N VAL A 39 6.35 -12.02 2.87
CA VAL A 39 6.25 -10.60 3.23
C VAL A 39 7.62 -9.96 3.10
N ILE A 40 7.65 -8.80 2.42
CA ILE A 40 8.83 -7.96 2.26
C ILE A 40 8.97 -7.01 3.45
N SER A 41 7.87 -6.35 3.82
CA SER A 41 7.84 -5.38 4.91
C SER A 41 6.41 -5.17 5.42
N ASN A 42 6.32 -4.68 6.65
CA ASN A 42 5.09 -4.20 7.28
C ASN A 42 5.11 -2.67 7.28
N PHE A 43 3.92 -2.04 7.26
CA PHE A 43 3.78 -0.60 7.19
C PHE A 43 2.74 -0.10 8.18
N GLU A 44 3.07 1.00 8.83
CA GLU A 44 2.11 1.72 9.66
C GLU A 44 0.97 2.28 8.82
N CYS A 45 -0.14 2.50 9.50
CA CYS A 45 -1.30 3.14 8.93
C CYS A 45 -0.94 4.55 8.40
N ASN A 46 -1.61 4.98 7.33
CA ASN A 46 -1.32 6.20 6.58
C ASN A 46 0.06 6.28 5.89
N GLN A 47 0.90 5.23 5.93
CA GLN A 47 2.11 5.17 5.13
C GLN A 47 1.79 5.22 3.63
N PRO A 48 2.46 6.09 2.84
CA PRO A 48 2.19 6.27 1.43
C PRO A 48 2.98 5.27 0.55
N PHE A 49 2.35 4.82 -0.52
CA PHE A 49 2.94 3.98 -1.56
C PHE A 49 2.72 4.60 -2.93
N LYS A 50 3.69 4.45 -3.83
CA LYS A 50 3.48 4.77 -5.24
C LYS A 50 2.83 3.59 -5.94
N MET A 51 1.63 3.76 -6.48
CA MET A 51 0.97 2.72 -7.28
C MET A 51 1.66 2.61 -8.64
N ILE A 52 2.06 1.39 -8.99
CA ILE A 52 2.65 1.05 -10.29
C ILE A 52 1.56 0.49 -11.19
N LYS A 53 0.83 -0.53 -10.73
CA LYS A 53 -0.17 -1.24 -11.53
C LYS A 53 -1.28 -1.83 -10.68
N ASP A 54 -2.47 -1.85 -11.26
CA ASP A 54 -3.65 -2.53 -10.73
C ASP A 54 -3.71 -3.98 -11.26
N HIS A 55 -3.82 -4.96 -10.37
CA HIS A 55 -3.96 -6.38 -10.70
C HIS A 55 -5.24 -7.00 -10.10
N GLY A 56 -6.31 -6.22 -9.94
CA GLY A 56 -7.57 -6.71 -9.38
C GLY A 56 -7.52 -6.75 -7.85
N GLU A 57 -7.27 -7.91 -7.25
CA GLU A 57 -7.22 -8.05 -5.78
C GLU A 57 -6.00 -7.36 -5.16
N PHE A 58 -4.92 -7.19 -5.94
CA PHE A 58 -3.67 -6.60 -5.48
C PHE A 58 -3.31 -5.35 -6.29
N PHE A 59 -2.69 -4.39 -5.61
CA PHE A 59 -1.91 -3.34 -6.26
C PHE A 59 -0.43 -3.71 -6.24
N GLU A 60 0.23 -3.55 -7.38
CA GLU A 60 1.68 -3.49 -7.43
C GLU A 60 2.11 -2.07 -7.06
N VAL A 61 2.97 -1.98 -6.05
CA VAL A 61 3.37 -0.70 -5.47
C VAL A 61 4.89 -0.62 -5.33
N SER A 62 5.39 0.61 -5.23
CA SER A 62 6.77 0.91 -4.86
C SER A 62 6.80 1.64 -3.52
N TYR A 63 7.73 1.22 -2.67
CA TYR A 63 8.10 1.92 -1.44
C TYR A 63 9.63 1.92 -1.30
N ALA A 64 10.22 3.11 -1.18
CA ALA A 64 11.66 3.29 -1.24
C ALA A 64 12.29 2.56 -2.45
N ALA A 65 13.24 1.65 -2.22
CA ALA A 65 13.89 0.85 -3.26
C ALA A 65 13.16 -0.46 -3.61
N TYR A 66 12.06 -0.78 -2.90
CA TYR A 66 11.35 -2.04 -3.05
C TYR A 66 10.11 -1.90 -3.92
N LYS A 67 9.77 -3.01 -4.58
CA LYS A 67 8.50 -3.22 -5.26
C LYS A 67 7.86 -4.48 -4.72
N GLY A 68 6.53 -4.47 -4.64
CA GLY A 68 5.78 -5.62 -4.18
C GLY A 68 4.29 -5.43 -4.37
N PHE A 69 3.51 -6.29 -3.73
CA PHE A 69 2.07 -6.36 -3.88
C PHE A 69 1.38 -6.11 -2.54
N ILE A 70 0.36 -5.26 -2.53
CA ILE A 70 -0.48 -5.00 -1.36
C ILE A 70 -1.93 -5.31 -1.73
N LEU A 71 -2.67 -5.90 -0.79
CA LEU A 71 -4.10 -6.13 -0.93
C LEU A 71 -4.85 -4.81 -1.14
N ARG A 72 -5.74 -4.78 -2.15
CA ARG A 72 -6.54 -3.59 -2.48
C ARG A 72 -7.30 -3.06 -1.27
N GLU A 73 -7.91 -3.95 -0.49
CA GLU A 73 -8.76 -3.59 0.64
C GLU A 73 -8.01 -2.94 1.81
N LEU A 74 -6.68 -3.09 1.86
CA LEU A 74 -5.83 -2.54 2.91
C LEU A 74 -5.23 -1.16 2.56
N VAL A 75 -5.59 -0.60 1.41
CA VAL A 75 -5.10 0.71 0.97
C VAL A 75 -6.20 1.57 0.37
N SER A 76 -6.00 2.89 0.44
CA SER A 76 -6.93 3.90 -0.10
C SER A 76 -6.19 4.96 -0.90
N SER A 77 -6.87 5.63 -1.83
CA SER A 77 -6.32 6.81 -2.53
C SER A 77 -6.24 8.06 -1.66
N SER A 78 -6.81 8.02 -0.46
CA SER A 78 -6.75 9.09 0.54
C SER A 78 -6.31 8.54 1.89
N LYS A 79 -5.70 9.40 2.71
CA LYS A 79 -5.36 9.06 4.10
C LYS A 79 -6.63 8.71 4.89
N ALA A 80 -6.53 7.68 5.73
CA ALA A 80 -7.56 7.35 6.69
C ALA A 80 -7.63 8.45 7.76
N LYS A 81 -8.84 8.95 8.02
CA LYS A 81 -9.08 9.98 9.06
C LYS A 81 -8.97 9.40 10.47
N ASP A 82 -9.45 8.17 10.65
CA ASP A 82 -9.57 7.52 11.96
C ASP A 82 -8.55 6.39 12.12
N CYS A 83 -7.30 6.70 11.80
CA CYS A 83 -6.21 5.75 11.95
C CYS A 83 -5.90 5.48 13.45
N PRO A 84 -5.97 4.22 13.93
CA PRO A 84 -5.76 3.93 15.35
C PRO A 84 -4.37 4.30 15.86
N GLN A 85 -3.33 4.12 15.03
CA GLN A 85 -1.95 4.45 15.37
C GLN A 85 -1.73 5.96 15.53
N ASP A 86 -2.44 6.77 14.74
CA ASP A 86 -2.39 8.24 14.88
C ASP A 86 -3.17 8.69 16.13
N LYS A 87 -4.37 8.12 16.34
CA LYS A 87 -5.26 8.51 17.45
C LYS A 87 -4.73 8.10 18.82
N TYR A 88 -4.10 6.94 18.91
CA TYR A 88 -3.63 6.34 20.16
C TYR A 88 -2.12 6.07 20.13
N SER A 89 -1.33 6.99 19.60
CA SER A 89 0.13 6.83 19.43
C SER A 89 0.84 6.35 20.70
N LYS A 90 0.55 6.97 21.85
CA LYS A 90 1.11 6.54 23.15
C LYS A 90 0.79 5.09 23.51
N PHE A 91 -0.42 4.62 23.20
CA PHE A 91 -0.79 3.22 23.46
C PHE A 91 0.09 2.28 22.64
N PHE A 92 0.29 2.57 21.35
CA PHE A 92 1.16 1.76 20.49
C PHE A 92 2.64 1.83 20.90
N GLU A 93 3.11 2.97 21.42
CA GLU A 93 4.45 3.10 21.99
C GLU A 93 4.63 2.24 23.26
N TYR A 94 3.64 2.23 24.16
CA TYR A 94 3.68 1.43 25.38
C TYR A 94 3.54 -0.08 25.15
N LEU A 95 2.91 -0.50 24.05
CA LEU A 95 2.83 -1.92 23.71
C LEU A 95 4.22 -2.54 23.42
N GLN A 96 5.22 -1.72 23.08
CA GLN A 96 6.59 -2.16 22.77
C GLN A 96 6.63 -3.31 21.76
N LEU A 97 5.77 -3.25 20.74
CA LEU A 97 5.66 -4.29 19.73
C LEU A 97 6.96 -4.43 18.96
N ASP A 98 7.46 -5.65 18.84
CA ASP A 98 8.62 -5.95 18.03
C ASP A 98 8.23 -6.26 16.57
N ILE A 99 9.23 -6.55 15.73
CA ILE A 99 9.00 -6.86 14.31
C ILE A 99 8.15 -8.12 14.13
N SER A 100 8.30 -9.11 15.01
CA SER A 100 7.55 -10.36 14.98
C SER A 100 6.08 -10.11 15.31
N ASP A 101 5.79 -9.25 16.29
CA ASP A 101 4.43 -8.84 16.65
C ASP A 101 3.78 -8.09 15.49
N MET A 102 4.49 -7.11 14.90
CA MET A 102 3.99 -6.37 13.75
C MET A 102 3.71 -7.31 12.57
N HIS A 103 4.59 -8.29 12.35
CA HIS A 103 4.39 -9.30 11.32
C HIS A 103 3.14 -10.14 11.62
N TYR A 104 2.97 -10.62 12.85
CA TYR A 104 1.79 -11.37 13.27
C TYR A 104 0.49 -10.60 13.02
N TRP A 105 0.42 -9.35 13.49
CA TRP A 105 -0.77 -8.50 13.30
C TRP A 105 -1.07 -8.20 11.84
N GLY A 106 -0.04 -8.01 11.01
CA GLY A 106 -0.21 -7.88 9.57
C GLY A 106 -0.76 -9.16 8.93
N ARG A 107 -0.26 -10.35 9.33
CA ARG A 107 -0.78 -11.65 8.84
C ARG A 107 -2.24 -11.85 9.18
N VAL A 108 -2.66 -11.44 10.38
CA VAL A 108 -4.07 -11.48 10.77
C VAL A 108 -4.92 -10.68 9.80
N GLN A 109 -4.47 -9.49 9.37
CA GLN A 109 -5.23 -8.66 8.43
C GLN A 109 -5.33 -9.27 7.04
N ASP A 110 -4.25 -9.87 6.53
CA ASP A 110 -4.27 -10.52 5.21
C ASP A 110 -5.24 -11.70 5.16
N LEU A 111 -5.37 -12.42 6.28
CA LEU A 111 -6.16 -13.65 6.37
C LEU A 111 -7.56 -13.42 6.95
N TYR A 112 -7.86 -12.20 7.40
CA TYR A 112 -9.17 -11.89 7.98
C TYR A 112 -10.23 -11.87 6.88
N ILE A 113 -11.10 -12.87 6.88
CA ILE A 113 -12.25 -12.93 5.99
C ILE A 113 -13.43 -12.24 6.69
N TYR A 114 -13.85 -11.10 6.16
CA TYR A 114 -15.13 -10.51 6.55
C TYR A 114 -16.24 -11.30 5.85
N GLY A 115 -17.00 -12.07 6.61
CA GLY A 115 -18.26 -12.66 6.15
C GLY A 115 -19.42 -11.73 6.45
N GLU A 116 -20.40 -11.66 5.56
CA GLU A 116 -21.71 -11.08 5.85
C GLU A 116 -22.65 -12.22 6.26
N VAL A 117 -23.32 -12.08 7.40
CA VAL A 117 -24.47 -12.94 7.71
C VAL A 117 -25.60 -12.47 6.81
N ASN A 118 -25.94 -13.25 5.79
CA ASN A 118 -27.16 -13.00 5.02
C ASN A 118 -28.36 -13.13 5.99
N PRO A 119 -29.15 -12.06 6.20
CA PRO A 119 -30.35 -12.11 7.03
C PRO A 119 -31.45 -12.97 6.43
#